data_AF-Q1JWY6-F1
#
_entry.id   AF-Q1JWY6-F1
#
_cell.length_a   1.000
_cell.length_b   1.000
_cell.length_c   1.000
_cell.angle_alpha   90.00
_cell.angle_beta   90.00
_cell.angle_gamma   90.00
#
_symmetry.space_group_name_H-M   'P 1'
#
loop_
_entity.id
_entity.type
_entity.pdbx_description
1 polymer ?
#
loop_
_entity_poly.entity_id
_entity_poly.type
_entity_poly.pdbx_seq_one_letter_code
_entity_poly.pdbx_strand_id
1 'polypeptide(L)'
;MHFFKQCLAEMLSFKALLPPEDRLVNGRLDPFVFLEFVDAEMTEKERPMFLESLSRQAPFGDGVWQRKMCLKFGLESTIRSKGRPRRQEK
;
A
#
# COMPACT_ATOMS: atom_id res chain seq x y z
N MET A 1 0.83 11.55 -19.56
CA MET A 1 0.74 11.29 -18.10
C MET A 1 -0.53 10.50 -17.74
N HIS A 2 -0.82 9.39 -18.42
CA HIS A 2 -1.99 8.54 -18.10
C HIS A 2 -1.68 7.46 -17.04
N PHE A 3 -0.42 7.03 -16.93
CA PHE A 3 0.03 6.06 -15.93
C PHE A 3 -0.06 6.54 -14.48
N PHE A 4 0.06 7.85 -14.24
CA PHE A 4 0.08 8.42 -12.89
C PHE A 4 -1.31 8.36 -12.23
N LYS A 5 -2.39 8.47 -13.01
CA LYS A 5 -3.77 8.30 -12.53
C LYS A 5 -4.13 6.83 -12.37
N GLN A 6 -3.64 5.96 -13.27
CA GLN A 6 -3.83 4.50 -13.16
C GLN A 6 -3.15 3.95 -11.90
N CYS A 7 -1.91 4.36 -11.60
CA CYS A 7 -1.20 3.93 -10.39
C CYS A 7 -1.83 4.49 -9.11
N LEU A 8 -2.33 5.74 -9.06
CA LEU A 8 -2.99 6.25 -7.85
C LEU A 8 -4.34 5.58 -7.59
N ALA A 9 -5.10 5.28 -8.64
CA ALA A 9 -6.37 4.54 -8.54
C ALA A 9 -6.16 3.08 -8.11
N GLU A 10 -5.06 2.44 -8.53
CA GLU A 10 -4.73 1.06 -8.15
C GLU A 10 -3.94 0.95 -6.83
N MET A 11 -3.14 1.96 -6.45
CA MET A 11 -2.41 2.00 -5.17
C MET A 11 -3.34 2.17 -3.96
N LEU A 12 -4.51 2.77 -4.15
CA LEU A 12 -5.58 2.80 -3.16
C LEU A 12 -6.39 1.49 -3.13
N SER A 13 -6.16 0.57 -4.08
CA SER A 13 -7.14 -0.48 -4.35
C SER A 13 -6.95 -1.79 -3.57
N PHE A 14 -5.81 -2.13 -2.95
CA PHE A 14 -5.72 -3.52 -2.42
C PHE A 14 -4.87 -3.85 -1.18
N LYS A 15 -4.39 -2.87 -0.39
CA LYS A 15 -3.94 -3.15 1.00
C LYS A 15 -4.46 -2.24 2.11
N ALA A 16 -5.33 -1.31 1.76
CA ALA A 16 -6.18 -0.64 2.73
C ALA A 16 -7.63 -1.18 2.66
N LEU A 17 -7.87 -2.34 2.02
CA LEU A 17 -9.22 -2.79 1.65
C LEU A 17 -9.51 -4.26 1.99
N LEU A 18 -8.79 -4.83 2.96
CA LEU A 18 -9.34 -5.94 3.73
C LEU A 18 -9.22 -5.56 5.20
N PRO A 19 -10.35 -5.40 5.92
CA PRO A 19 -10.30 -5.30 7.36
C PRO A 19 -9.61 -6.56 7.91
N PRO A 20 -9.08 -6.50 9.14
CA PRO A 20 -8.58 -7.68 9.85
C PRO A 20 -9.57 -8.84 9.68
N GLU A 21 -9.08 -10.07 9.44
CA GLU A 21 -9.94 -11.26 9.23
C GLU A 21 -11.03 -11.39 10.31
N ASP A 22 -10.71 -10.87 11.49
CA ASP A 22 -11.54 -10.70 12.68
C ASP A 22 -12.84 -9.87 12.46
N ARG A 23 -12.98 -9.14 11.34
CA ARG A 23 -14.15 -8.31 11.00
C ARG A 23 -15.04 -8.91 9.89
N LEU A 24 -14.73 -10.14 9.45
CA LEU A 24 -15.56 -10.85 8.48
C LEU A 24 -16.73 -11.54 9.18
N VAL A 25 -17.97 -11.17 8.83
CA VAL A 25 -19.17 -11.90 9.25
C VAL A 25 -19.48 -12.93 8.16
N ASN A 26 -19.37 -14.22 8.50
CA ASN A 26 -19.56 -15.34 7.55
C ASN A 26 -18.67 -15.24 6.29
N GLY A 27 -17.43 -14.77 6.43
CA GLY A 27 -16.50 -14.62 5.32
C GLY A 27 -16.84 -13.48 4.36
N ARG A 28 -17.78 -12.60 4.71
CA ARG A 28 -18.11 -11.38 3.97
C ARG A 28 -17.76 -10.16 4.80
N LEU A 29 -17.36 -9.11 4.09
CA LEU A 29 -17.22 -7.77 4.65
C LEU A 29 -18.61 -7.24 4.98
N ASP A 30 -18.86 -6.93 6.25
CA ASP A 30 -20.03 -6.14 6.63
C ASP A 30 -19.85 -4.72 6.04
N PRO A 31 -20.79 -4.23 5.21
CA PRO A 31 -20.69 -2.91 4.60
C PRO A 31 -20.57 -1.77 5.61
N PHE A 32 -21.21 -1.88 6.78
CA PHE A 32 -21.16 -0.84 7.80
C PHE A 32 -19.80 -0.79 8.50
N VAL A 33 -19.27 -1.95 8.90
CA VAL A 33 -17.93 -2.05 9.52
C VAL A 33 -16.83 -1.62 8.55
N PHE A 34 -17.03 -1.91 7.26
CA PHE A 34 -16.13 -1.45 6.21
C PHE A 34 -16.15 0.08 6.07
N LEU A 35 -17.34 0.69 6.05
CA LEU A 35 -17.47 2.15 5.97
C LEU A 35 -16.84 2.84 7.18
N GLU A 36 -17.10 2.37 8.40
CA GLU A 36 -16.46 2.90 9.61
C GLU A 36 -14.93 2.83 9.56
N PHE A 37 -14.39 1.76 8.96
CA PHE A 37 -12.95 1.61 8.80
C PHE A 37 -12.37 2.57 7.76
N VAL A 38 -13.06 2.79 6.63
CA VAL A 38 -12.61 3.71 5.58
C VAL A 38 -12.73 5.16 6.01
N ASP A 39 -13.78 5.50 6.77
CA ASP A 39 -14.02 6.84 7.30
C ASP A 39 -13.17 7.17 8.53
N ALA A 40 -12.50 6.17 9.12
CA ALA A 40 -11.59 6.39 10.23
C ALA A 40 -10.39 7.27 9.82
N GLU A 41 -10.03 8.20 10.69
CA GLU A 41 -8.85 9.05 10.46
C GLU A 41 -7.56 8.20 10.44
N MET A 42 -6.69 8.50 9.48
CA MET A 42 -5.38 7.88 9.39
C MET A 42 -4.54 8.19 10.64
N THR A 43 -3.94 7.17 11.25
CA THR A 43 -3.17 7.35 12.48
C THR A 43 -1.86 8.12 12.24
N GLU A 44 -1.32 8.75 13.29
CA GLU A 44 -0.04 9.47 13.21
C GLU A 44 1.13 8.58 12.76
N LYS A 45 1.07 7.28 13.04
CA LYS A 45 2.10 6.30 12.63
C LYS A 45 1.99 5.95 11.15
N GLU A 46 0.79 5.94 10.59
CA GLU A 46 0.54 5.63 9.18
C GLU A 46 0.83 6.81 8.27
N ARG A 47 0.60 8.04 8.75
CA ARG A 47 0.87 9.28 8.00
C ARG A 47 2.26 9.32 7.34
N PRO A 48 3.39 9.09 8.03
CA PRO A 48 4.70 9.12 7.39
C PRO A 48 4.87 8.02 6.32
N MET A 49 4.32 6.82 6.57
CA MET A 49 4.37 5.71 5.61
C MET A 49 3.55 6.03 4.35
N PHE A 50 2.41 6.69 4.50
CA PHE A 50 1.56 7.14 3.41
C PHE A 50 2.25 8.22 2.58
N LEU A 51 2.84 9.23 3.24
CA LEU A 51 3.60 10.28 2.57
C LEU A 51 4.82 9.72 1.82
N GLU A 52 5.53 8.75 2.39
CA GLU A 52 6.61 8.06 1.70
C GLU A 52 6.09 7.32 0.46
N SER A 53 4.98 6.59 0.59
CA SER A 53 4.37 5.84 -0.51
C SER A 53 3.95 6.77 -1.66
N LEU A 54 3.34 7.91 -1.34
CA LEU A 54 3.03 8.96 -2.31
C LEU A 54 4.28 9.52 -3.00
N SER A 55 5.31 9.88 -2.22
CA SER A 55 6.56 10.45 -2.73
C SER A 55 7.33 9.47 -3.64
N ARG A 56 7.28 8.18 -3.31
CA ARG A 56 7.97 7.12 -4.04
C ARG A 56 7.14 6.51 -5.16
N GLN A 57 5.86 6.88 -5.25
CA GLN A 57 4.87 6.21 -6.09
C GLN A 57 4.85 4.69 -5.87
N ALA A 58 5.05 4.29 -4.61
CA ALA A 58 5.11 2.90 -4.19
C ALA A 58 3.78 2.51 -3.55
N PRO A 59 3.33 1.24 -3.70
CA PRO A 59 2.09 0.79 -3.09
C PRO A 59 2.08 1.02 -1.58
N PHE A 60 0.98 1.52 -1.01
CA PHE A 60 0.85 1.71 0.44
C PHE A 60 0.40 0.42 1.14
N GLY A 61 1.03 0.09 2.26
CA GLY A 61 0.67 -1.06 3.10
C GLY A 61 1.89 -1.75 3.70
N ASP A 62 1.69 -2.88 4.37
CA ASP A 62 2.82 -3.63 4.94
C ASP A 62 3.78 -4.16 3.87
N GLY A 63 5.08 -4.17 4.21
CA GLY A 63 6.19 -4.40 3.30
C GLY A 63 6.18 -5.75 2.58
N VAL A 64 5.58 -6.79 3.17
CA VAL A 64 5.44 -8.09 2.49
C VAL A 64 4.55 -7.97 1.27
N TRP A 65 3.44 -7.26 1.39
CA TRP A 65 2.52 -7.03 0.28
C TRP A 65 3.04 -5.99 -0.69
N GLN A 66 3.73 -4.95 -0.22
CA GLN A 66 4.37 -4.00 -1.12
C GLN A 66 5.31 -4.75 -2.07
N ARG A 67 6.15 -5.65 -1.55
CA ARG A 67 7.00 -6.52 -2.39
C ARG A 67 6.19 -7.38 -3.35
N LYS A 68 5.11 -8.01 -2.88
CA LYS A 68 4.23 -8.84 -3.72
C LYS A 68 3.60 -8.04 -4.86
N MET A 69 3.11 -6.84 -4.58
CA MET A 69 2.50 -5.96 -5.59
C MET A 69 3.55 -5.39 -6.53
N CYS A 70 4.70 -4.96 -6.02
CA CYS A 70 5.80 -4.50 -6.85
C CYS A 70 6.26 -5.59 -7.82
N LEU A 71 6.37 -6.84 -7.37
CA LEU A 71 6.70 -7.96 -8.25
C LEU A 71 5.59 -8.23 -9.28
N LYS A 72 4.32 -8.19 -8.85
CA LYS A 72 3.16 -8.45 -9.72
C LYS A 72 3.03 -7.41 -10.84
N PHE A 73 3.33 -6.15 -10.53
CA PHE A 73 3.12 -5.01 -11.44
C PHE A 73 4.41 -4.41 -12.01
N GLY A 74 5.58 -4.99 -11.73
CA GLY A 74 6.87 -4.49 -12.23
C GLY A 74 7.28 -3.13 -11.63
N LEU A 75 6.93 -2.87 -10.37
CA LEU A 75 7.20 -1.61 -9.64
C LEU A 75 8.36 -1.74 -8.66
N GLU A 76 9.26 -2.71 -8.81
CA GLU A 76 10.36 -2.96 -7.85
C GLU A 76 11.32 -1.78 -7.73
N SER A 77 11.41 -0.94 -8.75
CA SER A 77 12.19 0.31 -8.74
C SER A 77 11.69 1.30 -7.68
N THR A 78 10.40 1.29 -7.35
CA THR A 78 9.78 2.23 -6.39
C THR A 78 10.19 1.93 -4.94
N ILE A 79 10.45 0.65 -4.62
CA ILE A 79 10.83 0.18 -3.27
C ILE A 79 12.35 0.07 -3.06
N ARG A 80 13.16 0.06 -4.12
CA ARG A 80 14.63 0.05 -4.00
C ARG A 80 15.17 1.34 -3.39
N SER A 81 16.29 1.24 -2.67
CA SER A 81 16.98 2.39 -2.08
C SER A 81 17.33 3.42 -3.16
N LYS A 82 17.05 4.70 -2.91
CA LYS A 82 17.46 5.81 -3.78
C LYS A 82 18.96 6.09 -3.61
N GLY A 83 19.62 6.47 -4.70
CA GLY A 83 21.05 6.83 -4.72
C GLY A 83 21.96 5.69 -5.16
N ARG A 84 23.28 5.87 -4.92
CA ARG A 84 24.29 4.89 -5.32
C ARG A 84 24.02 3.55 -4.61
N PRO A 85 23.91 2.44 -5.36
CA PRO A 85 23.78 1.12 -4.75
C PRO A 85 24.87 0.88 -3.70
N ARG A 86 24.49 0.40 -2.52
CA ARG A 86 25.46 0.02 -1.49
C ARG A 86 26.38 -1.05 -2.07
N ARG A 87 27.68 -0.92 -1.82
CA ARG A 87 28.67 -1.93 -2.19
C ARG A 87 28.26 -3.20 -1.46
N GLN A 88 27.94 -4.26 -2.20
CA GLN A 88 27.73 -5.57 -1.60
C GLN A 88 29.11 -6.04 -1.12
N GLU A 89 29.26 -6.26 0.19
CA GLU A 89 30.38 -7.04 0.70
C GLU A 89 30.20 -8.45 0.16
N LYS A 90 31.23 -8.95 -0.54
CA LYS A 90 31.28 -10.30 -1.10
C LYS A 90 31.63 -11.30 -0.01
#